data_AF-A0A486XBV3-F1
#
_entry.id   AF-A0A486XBV3-F1
#
_cell.length_a   1.000
_cell.length_b   1.000
_cell.length_c   1.000
_cell.angle_alpha   90.00
_cell.angle_beta   90.00
_cell.angle_gamma   90.00
#
_symmetry.space_group_name_H-M   'P 1'
#
loop_
_entity.id
_entity.type
_entity.pdbx_description
1 polymer ?
#
loop_
_entity_poly.entity_id
_entity_poly.type
_entity_poly.pdbx_seq_one_letter_code
_entity_poly.pdbx_strand_id
1 'polypeptide(L)' 'MKNHNIPKLRYPEFTDAWEKWELGKIVNIVGGGTPDTNNATYWNGNIDWYSPTEIGNEIYVSNSLKRSLNSV' A
#
# COMPACT_ATOMS: atom_id res chain seq x y z
N MET A 1 -16.27 26.91 -18.19
CA MET A 1 -15.65 26.25 -17.02
C MET A 1 -14.84 25.08 -17.54
N LYS A 2 -13.53 24.97 -17.25
CA LYS A 2 -12.72 23.86 -17.76
C LYS A 2 -13.08 22.59 -16.97
N ASN A 3 -13.48 21.53 -17.67
CA ASN A 3 -13.75 20.21 -17.09
C ASN A 3 -12.43 19.59 -16.59
N HIS A 4 -12.05 19.88 -15.35
CA HIS A 4 -10.78 19.45 -14.74
C HIS A 4 -10.74 17.96 -14.37
N ASN A 5 -11.81 17.22 -14.60
CA ASN A 5 -11.93 15.82 -14.19
C ASN A 5 -11.74 14.84 -15.35
N ILE A 6 -11.33 15.30 -16.53
CA ILE A 6 -10.98 14.41 -17.66
C ILE A 6 -9.45 14.42 -17.80
N PRO A 7 -8.75 13.31 -17.49
CA PRO A 7 -7.31 13.22 -17.67
C PRO A 7 -6.88 13.45 -19.11
N LYS A 8 -5.74 14.14 -19.29
CA LYS A 8 -5.13 14.36 -20.61
C LYS A 8 -4.52 13.09 -21.21
N LEU A 9 -4.10 12.16 -20.36
CA LEU A 9 -3.52 10.87 -20.73
C LEU A 9 -4.30 9.77 -20.01
N ARG A 10 -4.83 8.82 -20.78
CA ARG A 10 -5.62 7.66 -20.34
C ARG A 10 -5.70 6.67 -21.49
N TYR A 11 -6.06 5.43 -21.20
CA TYR A 11 -6.33 4.48 -22.26
C TYR A 11 -7.62 4.87 -23.03
N PRO A 12 -7.68 4.67 -24.37
CA PRO A 12 -8.77 5.16 -25.21
C PRO A 12 -10.17 4.63 -24.86
N GLU A 13 -10.24 3.44 -24.27
CA GLU A 13 -11.49 2.78 -23.88
C GLU A 13 -12.20 3.45 -22.71
N PHE A 14 -11.49 4.28 -21.95
CA PHE A 14 -12.13 5.11 -20.94
C PHE A 14 -12.39 6.48 -21.60
N THR A 15 -13.64 6.97 -21.60
CA THR A 15 -13.97 8.33 -22.06
C THR A 15 -14.61 9.23 -20.99
N ASP A 16 -15.17 8.64 -19.93
CA ASP A 16 -15.92 9.36 -18.90
C ASP A 16 -15.06 10.24 -18.00
N ALA A 17 -15.68 11.23 -17.36
CA ALA A 17 -15.01 12.06 -16.36
C ALA A 17 -14.74 11.28 -15.06
N TRP A 18 -13.65 11.61 -14.37
CA TRP A 18 -13.37 11.07 -13.04
C TRP A 18 -14.39 11.59 -12.02
N GLU A 19 -14.81 10.67 -11.15
CA GLU A 19 -15.66 10.95 -10.01
C GLU A 19 -14.84 10.95 -8.73
N LYS A 20 -15.27 11.74 -7.75
CA LYS A 20 -14.68 11.72 -6.40
C LYS A 20 -15.38 10.67 -5.57
N TRP A 21 -14.60 9.80 -4.93
CA TRP A 21 -15.09 8.75 -4.05
C TRP A 21 -14.38 8.80 -2.71
N GLU A 22 -15.12 8.48 -1.64
CA GLU A 22 -14.54 8.25 -0.33
C GLU A 22 -13.93 6.85 -0.30
N LEU A 23 -12.67 6.72 0.12
CA LEU A 23 -11.99 5.43 0.18
C LEU A 23 -12.78 4.40 1.00
N GLY A 24 -13.33 4.79 2.15
CA GLY A 24 -14.14 3.89 2.98
C GLY A 24 -15.41 3.34 2.33
N LYS A 25 -15.82 3.85 1.16
CA LYS A 25 -16.96 3.33 0.39
C LYS A 25 -16.57 2.32 -0.69
N ILE A 26 -15.30 2.31 -1.10
CA ILE A 26 -14.82 1.52 -2.26
C ILE A 26 -13.70 0.54 -1.90
N VAL A 27 -13.09 0.66 -0.73
CA VAL A 27 -12.04 -0.25 -0.25
C VAL A 27 -12.27 -0.64 1.20
N ASN A 28 -11.80 -1.84 1.56
CA ASN A 28 -11.66 -2.25 2.95
C ASN A 28 -10.33 -1.72 3.49
N ILE A 29 -10.38 -0.85 4.50
CA ILE A 29 -9.18 -0.31 5.14
C ILE A 29 -8.82 -1.27 6.28
N VAL A 30 -7.65 -1.91 6.16
CA VAL A 30 -7.10 -2.80 7.19
C VAL A 30 -5.85 -2.13 7.77
N GLY A 31 -5.79 -2.01 9.10
CA GLY A 31 -4.59 -1.57 9.79
C GLY A 31 -3.61 -2.73 9.93
N GLY A 32 -2.32 -2.48 9.70
CA GLY A 32 -1.27 -3.43 10.06
C GLY A 32 -0.92 -3.37 11.55
N GLY A 33 -0.17 -4.36 12.00
CA GLY A 33 0.45 -4.39 13.33
C GLY A 33 1.97 -4.33 13.30
N THR A 34 2.56 -3.94 14.42
CA THR A 34 3.98 -4.16 14.70
C THR A 34 4.08 -5.39 15.60
N PRO A 35 4.63 -6.53 15.14
CA PRO A 35 4.96 -7.62 16.04
C PRO A 35 5.91 -7.12 17.13
N ASP A 36 5.81 -7.64 18.34
CA ASP A 36 6.73 -7.26 19.40
C ASP A 36 8.18 -7.49 18.95
N THR A 37 8.93 -6.40 18.82
CA THR A 37 10.32 -6.41 18.33
C THR A 37 11.25 -7.16 19.26
N ASN A 38 10.89 -7.33 20.54
CA ASN A 38 11.70 -8.03 21.52
C ASN A 38 11.40 -9.53 21.56
N ASN A 39 10.27 -9.96 20.99
CA ASN A 39 9.94 -11.38 20.92
C ASN A 39 10.46 -12.00 19.63
N ALA A 40 11.62 -12.67 19.73
CA ALA A 40 12.27 -13.34 18.61
C ALA A 40 11.38 -14.40 17.92
N THR A 41 10.39 -14.97 18.60
CA THR A 41 9.49 -16.00 18.03
C THR A 41 8.50 -15.45 17.01
N TYR A 42 8.42 -14.13 16.83
CA TYR A 42 7.57 -13.50 15.82
C TYR A 42 8.31 -13.18 14.51
N TRP A 43 9.63 -13.39 14.48
CA TRP A 43 10.52 -13.00 13.37
C TRP A 43 11.15 -14.23 12.72
N ASN A 44 11.79 -14.04 11.55
CA ASN A 44 12.36 -15.10 10.70
C ASN A 44 11.32 -15.98 10.01
N GLY A 45 10.16 -15.42 9.67
CA GLY A 45 9.19 -16.09 8.81
C GLY A 45 9.37 -15.76 7.34
N ASN A 46 8.28 -15.94 6.59
CA ASN A 46 8.25 -15.78 5.13
C ASN A 46 7.36 -14.61 4.68
N ILE A 47 6.85 -13.80 5.62
CA ILE A 47 6.01 -12.64 5.33
C ILE A 47 6.88 -11.39 5.42
N ASP A 48 7.01 -10.63 4.34
CA ASP A 48 7.74 -9.36 4.35
C ASP A 48 7.03 -8.33 5.24
N TRP A 49 7.79 -7.74 6.17
CA TRP A 49 7.29 -6.72 7.09
C TRP A 49 7.98 -5.39 6.80
N TYR A 50 7.32 -4.52 6.05
CA TYR A 50 7.86 -3.23 5.65
C TYR A 50 7.65 -2.16 6.72
N SER A 51 8.69 -1.39 6.99
CA SER A 51 8.61 -0.17 7.78
C SER A 51 8.84 1.08 6.93
N PRO A 52 8.35 2.27 7.34
CA PRO A 52 8.62 3.51 6.62
C PRO A 52 10.13 3.78 6.40
N THR A 53 10.97 3.41 7.37
CA THR A 53 12.43 3.57 7.30
C THR A 53 13.06 2.73 6.19
N GLU A 54 12.50 1.56 5.92
CA GLU A 54 13.04 0.62 4.96
C GLU A 54 12.74 1.02 3.51
N ILE A 55 11.55 1.55 3.25
CA ILE A 55 11.15 1.99 1.91
C ILE A 55 11.97 3.23 1.51
N GLY A 56 12.22 4.14 2.46
CA GLY A 56 13.04 5.32 2.23
C GLY A 56 12.51 6.16 1.04
N ASN A 57 13.35 6.35 0.02
CA ASN A 57 13.04 7.10 -1.20
C ASN A 57 12.81 6.21 -2.43
N GLU A 58 12.79 4.90 -2.27
CA GLU A 58 12.65 3.98 -3.39
C GLU A 58 11.18 3.89 -3.85
N ILE A 59 10.98 3.83 -5.17
CA ILE A 59 9.64 3.70 -5.77
C ILE A 59 9.17 2.23 -5.72
N TYR A 60 10.10 1.29 -5.72
CA TYR A 60 9.82 -0.14 -5.73
C TYR A 60 10.71 -0.87 -4.73
N VAL A 61 10.09 -1.73 -3.91
CA VAL A 61 10.76 -2.67 -3.00
C VAL A 61 10.26 -4.07 -3.29
N SER A 62 11.16 -5.06 -3.27
CA SER A 62 10.86 -6.43 -3.68
C SER A 62 11.05 -7.47 -2.59
N ASN A 63 11.85 -7.19 -1.55
CA ASN A 63 12.04 -8.06 -0.40
C ASN A 63 12.26 -7.19 0.84
N SER A 64 11.72 -7.60 1.98
CA SER A 64 11.99 -6.88 3.23
C SER A 64 13.25 -7.38 3.94
N LEU A 65 13.95 -6.45 4.61
CA LEU A 65 15.01 -6.69 5.59
C LEU A 65 14.49 -7.48 6.80
N LYS A 66 13.19 -7.40 7.12
CA LYS A 66 12.56 -8.13 8.21
C LYS A 66 11.38 -8.94 7.72
N ARG A 67 11.29 -10.18 8.21
CA ARG A 67 10.16 -11.06 7.92
C ARG A 67 9.51 -11.57 9.18
N SER A 68 8.18 -11.53 9.23
CA SER A 68 7.38 -12.05 10.34
C SER A 68 6.94 -13.48 10.08
N LEU A 69 6.77 -14.23 11.17
CA LEU A 69 6.23 -15.61 11.16
C LEU A 69 4.71 -15.64 10.97
N ASN A 70 4.01 -14.62 11.47
CA ASN A 70 2.55 -14.49 11.40
C ASN A 70 2.16 -13.16 10.76
N SER A 71 0.98 -13.13 10.12
CA SER A 71 0.27 -11.86 9.88
C SER A 71 -0.22 -11.33 11.21
N VAL A 72 0.17 -10.10 11.54
CA VAL A 72 -0.39 -9.29 12.63
C VAL A 72 -1.44 -8.35 12.09
#